data_AF-A0A923Y6Z7-F1
#
_entry.id   AF-A0A923Y6Z7-F1
#
_cell.length_a   1.000
_cell.length_b   1.000
_cell.length_c   1.000
_cell.angle_alpha   90.00
_cell.angle_beta   90.00
_cell.angle_gamma   90.00
#
_symmetry.space_group_name_H-M   'P 1'
#
loop_
_entity.id
_entity.type
_entity.pdbx_description
1 polymer ?
#
loop_
_entity_poly.entity_id
_entity_poly.type
_entity_poly.pdbx_seq_one_letter_code
_entity_poly.pdbx_strand_id
1 'polypeptide(L)'
;MQFDERVIGDYRIYAGALEAPKGDGYIATMIVQRVRGVHGSPREVLRDEGLAGGHRWESASDALAYAINKAQEAIRKRSLLVAC
;
A
#
# COMPACT_ATOMS: atom_id res chain seq x y z
N MET A 1 -7.36 1.54 14.13
CA MET A 1 -6.28 1.37 13.12
C MET A 1 -6.13 -0.10 12.75
N GLN A 2 -6.37 -0.46 11.48
CA GLN A 2 -6.18 -1.83 10.97
C GLN A 2 -5.07 -1.84 9.92
N PHE A 3 -4.28 -2.91 9.87
CA PHE A 3 -3.21 -3.06 8.88
C PHE A 3 -3.10 -4.50 8.38
N ASP A 4 -2.63 -4.66 7.15
CA ASP A 4 -2.38 -5.94 6.48
C ASP A 4 -1.00 -5.88 5.82
N GLU A 5 -0.11 -6.82 6.18
CA GLU A 5 1.20 -6.98 5.57
C GLU A 5 1.18 -8.15 4.57
N ARG A 6 1.62 -7.90 3.33
CA ARG A 6 1.75 -8.95 2.30
C ARG A 6 3.10 -8.91 1.61
N VAL A 7 3.66 -10.08 1.34
CA VAL A 7 4.84 -10.21 0.48
C VAL A 7 4.39 -10.71 -0.89
N ILE A 8 4.76 -9.99 -1.96
CA ILE A 8 4.44 -10.30 -3.35
C ILE A 8 5.71 -10.20 -4.18
N GLY A 9 6.24 -11.35 -4.60
CA GLY A 9 7.50 -11.43 -5.35
C GLY A 9 8.67 -10.85 -4.55
N ASP A 10 9.28 -9.80 -5.10
CA ASP A 10 10.40 -9.09 -4.48
C ASP A 10 9.96 -7.93 -3.56
N TYR A 11 8.66 -7.73 -3.40
CA TYR A 11 8.09 -6.59 -2.70
C TYR A 11 7.36 -7.02 -1.43
N ARG A 12 7.41 -6.17 -0.41
CA ARG A 12 6.56 -6.21 0.77
C ARG A 12 5.64 -5.00 0.76
N ILE A 13 4.37 -5.23 1.01
CA ILE A 13 3.31 -4.23 1.05
C ILE A 13 2.84 -4.15 2.50
N TYR A 14 2.77 -2.93 3.01
CA TYR A 14 2.07 -2.58 4.23
C TYR A 14 0.84 -1.79 3.83
N ALA A 15 -0.34 -2.37 3.95
CA ALA A 15 -1.61 -1.69 3.75
C ALA A 15 -2.18 -1.30 5.11
N GLY A 16 -2.77 -0.11 5.19
CA GLY A 16 -3.41 0.38 6.42
C GLY A 16 -4.75 1.03 6.15
N ALA A 17 -5.63 0.93 7.12
CA ALA A 17 -6.86 1.68 7.25
C ALA A 17 -6.79 2.50 8.55
N LEU A 18 -6.68 3.81 8.38
CA LEU A 18 -6.65 4.79 9.46
C LEU A 18 -8.05 5.34 9.66
N GLU A 19 -8.53 5.45 10.89
CA GLU A 19 -9.81 6.12 11.14
C GLU A 19 -9.65 7.62 10.88
N ALA A 20 -10.59 8.19 10.13
CA ALA A 20 -10.61 9.62 9.88
C ALA A 20 -10.85 10.38 11.20
N PRO A 21 -10.25 11.57 11.38
CA PRO A 21 -10.58 12.41 12.52
C PRO A 21 -12.09 12.64 12.57
N LYS A 22 -12.71 12.39 13.73
CA LYS A 22 -14.16 12.43 14.01
C LYS A 22 -14.96 11.16 13.66
N GLY A 23 -14.32 10.07 13.23
CA GLY A 23 -15.00 8.79 13.01
C GLY A 23 -15.78 8.72 11.70
N ASP A 24 -15.51 9.63 10.76
CA ASP A 24 -16.19 9.72 9.46
C ASP A 24 -15.70 8.65 8.45
N GLY A 25 -15.45 7.42 8.91
CA GLY A 25 -14.91 6.32 8.10
C GLY A 25 -13.39 6.17 8.18
N TYR A 26 -12.83 5.54 7.16
CA TYR A 26 -11.43 5.11 7.13
C TYR A 26 -10.70 5.70 5.94
N ILE A 27 -9.43 6.06 6.11
CA ILE A 27 -8.51 6.49 5.06
C ILE A 27 -7.54 5.36 4.78
N ALA A 28 -7.45 4.96 3.51
CA ALA A 28 -6.49 3.96 3.07
C ALA A 28 -5.06 4.55 3.01
N THR A 29 -4.10 3.77 3.45
CA THR A 29 -2.66 4.06 3.31
C THR A 29 -1.92 2.81 2.81
N MET A 30 -0.84 3.01 2.07
CA MET A 30 0.07 1.94 1.70
C MET A 30 1.54 2.37 1.75
N ILE A 31 2.40 1.42 2.09
CA ILE A 31 3.85 1.49 1.87
C ILE A 31 4.25 0.22 1.12
N VAL A 32 5.06 0.37 0.07
CA VAL A 32 5.66 -0.74 -0.66
C VAL A 32 7.16 -0.66 -0.51
N GLN A 33 7.77 -1.75 -0.08
CA GLN A 33 9.21 -1.92 0.03
C GLN A 33 9.68 -3.00 -0.93
N ARG A 34 10.85 -2.81 -1.54
CA ARG A 34 11.56 -3.89 -2.22
C ARG A 34 12.47 -4.58 -1.20
N VAL A 35 12.24 -5.87 -0.98
CA VAL A 35 12.94 -6.70 0.01
C VAL A 35 13.97 -7.64 -0.60
N ARG A 36 13.90 -7.90 -1.92
CA ARG A 36 14.84 -8.75 -2.65
C ARG A 36 15.50 -7.98 -3.81
N GLY A 37 16.74 -8.36 -4.16
CA GLY A 37 17.50 -7.69 -5.21
C GLY A 37 18.02 -6.29 -4.84
N VAL A 38 18.11 -6.00 -3.55
CA VAL A 38 18.74 -4.79 -2.99
C VAL A 38 19.90 -5.21 -2.10
N HIS A 39 21.07 -4.58 -2.25
CA HIS A 39 22.19 -4.77 -1.34
C HIS A 39 21.96 -3.95 -0.07
N GLY A 40 21.69 -4.62 1.06
CA GLY A 40 21.47 -3.96 2.35
C GLY A 40 20.03 -4.08 2.85
N SER A 41 19.48 -2.99 3.40
CA SER A 41 18.13 -2.97 3.98
C SER A 41 17.02 -2.92 2.92
N PRO A 42 15.80 -3.39 3.25
CA PRO A 42 14.63 -3.17 2.43
C PRO A 42 14.49 -1.70 2.02
N ARG A 43 14.28 -1.46 0.73
CA ARG A 43 14.16 -0.10 0.18
C ARG A 43 12.69 0.26 0.00
N GLU A 44 12.24 1.33 0.62
CA GLU A 44 10.91 1.90 0.31
C GLU A 44 10.88 2.37 -1.15
N VAL A 45 9.91 1.87 -1.91
CA VAL A 45 9.72 2.20 -3.34
C VAL A 45 8.47 3.05 -3.58
N LEU A 46 7.51 3.01 -2.66
CA LEU A 46 6.28 3.77 -2.74
C LEU A 46 5.70 3.95 -1.34
N ARG A 47 5.17 5.14 -1.07
CA ARG A 47 4.39 5.47 0.12
C ARG A 47 3.25 6.38 -0.30
N ASP A 48 2.07 6.08 0.19
CA ASP A 48 0.88 6.92 0.03
C ASP A 48 0.07 6.85 1.34
N GLU A 49 0.01 7.96 2.06
CA GLU A 49 -0.67 8.09 3.35
C GLU A 49 -2.10 8.63 3.21
N GLY A 50 -2.53 8.96 1.97
CA GLY A 50 -3.83 9.52 1.65
C GLY A 50 -4.34 8.99 0.31
N LEU A 51 -4.38 7.66 0.17
CA LEU A 51 -4.80 7.00 -1.07
C LEU A 51 -6.14 7.56 -1.56
N ALA A 52 -6.26 7.71 -2.88
CA ALA A 52 -7.41 8.33 -3.53
C ALA A 52 -7.70 9.77 -3.04
N GLY A 53 -6.66 10.52 -2.64
CA GLY A 53 -6.81 11.91 -2.19
C GLY A 53 -7.43 12.03 -0.79
N GLY A 54 -7.29 11.00 0.05
CA GLY A 54 -7.89 10.95 1.38
C GLY A 54 -9.37 10.59 1.38
N HIS A 55 -9.84 9.84 0.37
CA HIS A 55 -11.20 9.30 0.34
C HIS A 55 -11.51 8.54 1.64
N ARG A 56 -12.78 8.59 2.05
CA ARG A 56 -13.24 7.97 3.30
C ARG A 56 -14.10 6.77 2.97
N TRP A 57 -13.57 5.58 3.25
CA TRP A 57 -14.29 4.33 3.12
C TRP A 57 -15.18 4.11 4.34
N GLU A 58 -16.37 3.54 4.12
CA GLU A 58 -17.32 3.22 5.18
C GLU A 58 -16.77 2.14 6.13
N SER A 59 -15.97 1.22 5.61
CA SER A 59 -15.34 0.16 6.38
C SER A 59 -13.81 0.13 6.22
N ALA A 60 -13.12 -0.33 7.27
CA ALA A 60 -11.69 -0.55 7.23
C ALA A 60 -11.29 -1.61 6.19
N SER A 61 -12.15 -2.61 5.99
CA SER A 61 -11.92 -3.69 5.02
C SER A 61 -11.90 -3.17 3.59
N ASP A 62 -12.77 -2.22 3.24
CA ASP A 62 -12.78 -1.60 1.92
C ASP A 62 -11.55 -0.73 1.69
N ALA A 63 -11.14 0.04 2.70
CA ALA A 63 -9.90 0.83 2.65
C ALA A 63 -8.67 -0.09 2.46
N LEU A 64 -8.59 -1.20 3.20
CA LEU A 64 -7.51 -2.18 3.06
C LEU A 64 -7.51 -2.85 1.68
N ALA A 65 -8.67 -3.30 1.21
CA ALA A 65 -8.80 -3.92 -0.11
C ALA A 65 -8.35 -2.95 -1.21
N TYR A 66 -8.72 -1.69 -1.12
CA TYR A 66 -8.28 -0.65 -2.04
C TYR A 66 -6.77 -0.43 -2.00
N ALA A 67 -6.18 -0.30 -0.81
CA ALA A 67 -4.73 -0.13 -0.63
C ALA A 67 -3.93 -1.30 -1.22
N ILE A 68 -4.36 -2.55 -0.96
CA ILE A 68 -3.70 -3.75 -1.48
C ILE A 68 -3.78 -3.79 -3.00
N ASN A 69 -4.96 -3.53 -3.58
CA ASN A 69 -5.16 -3.53 -5.03
C ASN A 69 -4.27 -2.47 -5.71
N LYS A 70 -4.17 -1.27 -5.11
CA LYS A 70 -3.30 -0.20 -5.63
C LYS A 70 -1.82 -0.52 -5.50
N ALA A 71 -1.39 -1.12 -4.40
CA ALA A 71 -0.01 -1.56 -4.24
C ALA A 71 0.37 -2.62 -5.29
N GLN A 72 -0.50 -3.60 -5.54
CA GLN A 72 -0.31 -4.60 -6.58
C GLN A 72 -0.25 -3.99 -7.99
N GLU A 73 -1.12 -3.02 -8.29
CA GLU A 73 -1.10 -2.30 -9.56
C GLU A 73 0.24 -1.55 -9.76
N ALA A 74 0.72 -0.88 -8.71
CA ALA A 74 1.99 -0.16 -8.74
C ALA A 74 3.19 -1.10 -8.93
N ILE A 75 3.19 -2.27 -8.26
CA ILE A 75 4.21 -3.30 -8.44
C ILE A 75 4.20 -3.80 -9.88
N ARG A 76 3.04 -4.16 -10.43
CA ARG A 76 2.92 -4.64 -11.82
C ARG A 76 3.46 -3.61 -12.83
N LYS A 77 3.07 -2.34 -12.70
CA LYS A 77 3.55 -1.26 -13.57
C LYS A 77 5.07 -1.08 -13.49
N ARG A 78 5.66 -1.18 -12.29
CA ARG A 78 7.12 -1.10 -12.10
C ARG A 78 7.85 -2.31 -12.67
N SER A 79 7.31 -3.52 -12.50
CA SER A 79 7.90 -4.72 -13.10
C SER A 79 7.98 -4.63 -14.62
N LEU A 80 6.98 -4.04 -15.27
CA LEU A 80 6.99 -3.81 -16.73
C LEU A 80 8.07 -2.80 -17.16
N LEU A 81 8.34 -1.77 -16.35
CA LEU A 81 9.35 -0.76 -16.67
C LEU A 81 10.81 -1.23 -16.47
N VAL A 82 11.02 -2.30 -15.68
CA VAL A 82 12.37 -2.87 -15.42
C VAL A 82 12.74 -3.96 -16.43
N ALA A 83 11.79 -4.42 -17.24
CA ALA A 83 11.98 -5.50 -18.20
C ALA A 83 12.41 -5.05 -19.62
N CYS A 84 12.80 -3.79 -19.81
CA CYS A 84 13.24 -3.23 -21.09
C CYS A 84 14.75 -2.97 -21.14
#